data_AF-A0A8T5FDQ0-F1
#
_entry.id   AF-A0A8T5FDQ0-F1
#
_cell.length_a   1.000
_cell.length_b   1.000
_cell.length_c   1.000
_cell.angle_alpha   90.00
_cell.angle_beta   90.00
_cell.angle_gamma   90.00
#
_symmetry.space_group_name_H-M   'P 1'
#
loop_
_entity.id
_entity.type
_entity.pdbx_description
1 polymer ?
#
loop_
_entity_poly.entity_id
_entity_poly.type
_entity_poly.pdbx_seq_one_letter_code
_entity_poly.pdbx_strand_id
1 'polypeptide(L)'
;MKKFRDFESARKFVRKLGLKNKPEWQEYCKSGNKPDDIPSNPITIYKNKGWINSGDWFGTGNVANYKREYRYFTEAREFVRSLGLKNNNGWREYCASGNKPDDIPTSPDGTYKKDFKGYGDWLGTGVISSLEQSKKWLPFNEAKIEAQKIAKKLGIFTNAEWVKAHKDGKIPDFLPRYPRDIYKKDKKQ
;
A
#
# COMPACT_ATOMS: atom_id res chain seq x y z
N MET A 1 22.96 2.19 -44.86
CA MET A 1 22.85 2.12 -43.39
C MET A 1 21.63 2.94 -42.97
N LYS A 2 20.67 2.40 -42.20
CA LYS A 2 19.51 3.21 -41.74
C LYS A 2 19.99 4.28 -40.75
N LYS A 3 19.57 5.53 -40.94
CA LYS A 3 19.87 6.66 -40.05
C LYS A 3 18.72 6.81 -39.06
N PHE A 4 18.98 6.51 -37.79
CA PHE A 4 18.00 6.68 -36.71
C PHE A 4 18.13 8.05 -36.06
N ARG A 5 16.98 8.65 -35.67
CA ARG A 5 16.98 9.90 -34.90
C ARG A 5 17.58 9.71 -33.51
N ASP A 6 17.97 10.80 -32.86
CA ASP A 6 18.51 10.77 -31.50
C ASP A 6 17.49 10.22 -30.48
N PHE A 7 18.01 9.75 -29.36
CA PHE A 7 17.21 9.07 -28.35
C PHE A 7 16.10 9.96 -27.78
N GLU A 8 16.40 11.22 -27.44
CA GLU A 8 15.42 12.11 -26.82
C GLU A 8 14.27 12.44 -27.76
N SER A 9 14.57 12.72 -29.04
CA SER A 9 13.55 12.93 -30.08
C SER A 9 12.70 11.68 -30.31
N ALA A 10 13.31 10.49 -30.30
CA ALA A 10 12.59 9.23 -30.47
C ALA A 10 11.70 8.91 -29.26
N ARG A 11 12.22 9.08 -28.04
CA ARG A 11 11.52 8.90 -26.77
C ARG A 11 10.33 9.84 -26.65
N LYS A 12 10.51 11.13 -26.98
CA LYS A 12 9.42 12.11 -27.00
C LYS A 12 8.31 11.72 -27.98
N PHE A 13 8.66 11.16 -29.14
CA PHE A 13 7.67 10.65 -30.09
C PHE A 13 6.91 9.44 -29.52
N VAL A 14 7.63 8.42 -29.02
CA VAL A 14 6.98 7.19 -28.52
C VAL A 14 6.06 7.47 -27.34
N ARG A 15 6.45 8.38 -26.44
CA ARG A 15 5.61 8.79 -25.31
C ARG A 15 4.30 9.47 -25.74
N LYS A 16 4.30 10.22 -26.85
CA LYS A 16 3.08 10.82 -27.39
C LYS A 16 2.07 9.79 -27.90
N LEU A 17 2.51 8.57 -28.22
CA LEU A 17 1.63 7.50 -28.65
C LEU A 17 0.82 6.88 -27.49
N GLY A 18 1.23 7.12 -26.23
CA GLY A 18 0.53 6.56 -25.06
C GLY A 18 0.61 5.03 -24.91
N LEU A 19 1.55 4.39 -25.63
CA LEU A 19 1.77 2.95 -25.57
C LEU A 19 2.37 2.56 -24.22
N LYS A 20 1.90 1.48 -23.61
CA LYS A 20 2.23 1.12 -22.23
C LYS A 20 3.31 0.05 -22.12
N ASN A 21 3.49 -0.77 -23.16
CA ASN A 21 4.32 -1.96 -23.07
C ASN A 21 4.91 -2.39 -24.42
N LYS A 22 5.82 -3.36 -24.34
CA LYS A 22 6.52 -3.90 -25.51
C LYS A 22 5.58 -4.55 -26.53
N PRO A 23 4.56 -5.35 -26.16
CA PRO A 23 3.56 -5.85 -27.11
C PRO A 23 2.87 -4.74 -27.92
N GLU A 24 2.37 -3.68 -27.26
CA GLU A 24 1.75 -2.54 -27.93
C GLU A 24 2.72 -1.83 -28.89
N TRP A 25 3.98 -1.67 -28.47
CA TRP A 25 5.03 -1.15 -29.34
C TRP A 25 5.31 -2.03 -30.55
N GLN A 26 5.34 -3.34 -30.39
CA GLN A 26 5.55 -4.28 -31.48
C GLN A 26 4.39 -4.24 -32.47
N GLU A 27 3.16 -4.11 -31.99
CA GLU A 27 1.98 -3.97 -32.85
C GLU A 27 2.02 -2.66 -33.64
N TYR A 28 2.34 -1.55 -32.96
CA TYR A 28 2.56 -0.27 -33.62
C TYR A 28 3.66 -0.35 -34.70
N CYS A 29 4.77 -1.05 -34.42
CA CYS A 29 5.84 -1.28 -35.40
C CYS A 29 5.38 -2.04 -36.65
N LYS A 30 4.43 -2.98 -36.50
CA LYS A 30 3.87 -3.80 -37.58
C LYS A 30 2.78 -3.09 -38.38
N SER A 31 2.11 -2.11 -37.77
CA SER A 31 0.99 -1.38 -38.39
C SER A 31 1.35 -0.56 -39.64
N GLY A 32 2.64 -0.42 -39.97
CA GLY A 32 3.12 0.47 -41.04
C GLY A 32 3.23 1.94 -40.64
N ASN A 33 2.67 2.34 -39.49
CA ASN A 33 2.67 3.74 -39.03
C ASN A 33 3.98 4.19 -38.37
N LYS A 34 4.89 3.26 -38.05
CA LYS A 34 6.14 3.58 -37.36
C LYS A 34 7.12 4.29 -38.32
N PRO A 35 7.57 5.51 -38.00
CA PRO A 35 8.57 6.21 -38.80
C PRO A 35 9.83 5.38 -39.07
N ASP A 36 10.41 5.52 -40.25
CA ASP A 36 11.61 4.76 -40.66
C ASP A 36 12.86 5.11 -39.84
N ASP A 37 12.90 6.33 -39.31
CA ASP A 37 13.99 6.84 -38.48
C ASP A 37 13.84 6.46 -36.99
N ILE A 38 12.82 5.66 -36.63
CA ILE A 38 12.65 5.08 -35.29
C ILE A 38 12.85 3.57 -35.36
N PRO A 39 13.77 3.01 -34.56
CA PRO A 39 14.03 1.57 -34.56
C PRO A 39 12.92 0.79 -33.88
N SER A 40 12.55 -0.37 -34.43
CA SER A 40 11.62 -1.30 -33.78
C SER A 40 12.22 -1.91 -32.50
N ASN A 41 13.55 -2.02 -32.43
CA ASN A 41 14.29 -2.45 -31.26
C ASN A 41 15.14 -1.29 -30.71
N PRO A 42 14.59 -0.44 -29.83
CA PRO A 42 15.29 0.76 -29.36
C PRO A 42 16.50 0.44 -28.48
N ILE A 43 16.49 -0.66 -27.71
CA ILE A 43 17.63 -1.03 -26.86
C ILE A 43 18.89 -1.30 -27.69
N THR A 44 18.80 -1.90 -28.88
CA THR A 44 19.99 -2.17 -29.70
C THR A 44 20.60 -0.92 -30.29
N ILE A 45 19.80 0.12 -30.55
CA ILE A 45 20.26 1.38 -31.15
C ILE A 45 20.71 2.38 -30.08
N TYR A 46 20.02 2.41 -28.94
CA TYR A 46 20.17 3.45 -27.92
C TYR A 46 20.87 2.99 -26.63
N LYS A 47 21.34 1.73 -26.52
CA LYS A 47 21.98 1.16 -25.31
C LYS A 47 22.96 2.10 -24.61
N ASN A 48 23.80 2.78 -25.38
CA ASN A 48 24.84 3.71 -24.88
C ASN A 48 24.55 5.17 -25.30
N LYS A 49 23.29 5.49 -25.61
CA LYS A 49 22.84 6.80 -26.11
C LYS A 49 21.64 7.34 -25.32
N GLY A 50 21.55 6.98 -24.03
CA GLY A 50 20.48 7.43 -23.13
C GLY A 50 19.41 6.38 -22.81
N TRP A 51 19.44 5.19 -23.43
CA TRP A 51 18.50 4.13 -23.06
C TRP A 51 18.64 3.71 -21.59
N ILE A 52 17.55 3.81 -20.83
CA ILE A 52 17.49 3.36 -19.44
C ILE A 52 16.81 1.99 -19.36
N ASN A 53 15.53 1.94 -19.73
CA ASN A 53 14.71 0.73 -19.77
C ASN A 53 13.44 0.98 -20.62
N SER A 54 12.66 -0.07 -20.84
CA SER A 54 11.40 0.04 -21.59
C SER A 54 10.37 0.94 -20.92
N GLY A 55 10.31 0.99 -19.58
CA GLY A 55 9.41 1.87 -18.84
C GLY A 55 9.70 3.35 -19.09
N ASP A 56 10.97 3.73 -19.13
CA ASP A 56 11.42 5.05 -19.53
C ASP A 56 11.04 5.36 -20.99
N TRP A 57 11.32 4.42 -21.89
CA TRP A 57 11.02 4.58 -23.32
C TRP A 57 9.53 4.84 -23.60
N PHE A 58 8.66 4.08 -22.93
CA PHE A 58 7.20 4.23 -23.05
C PHE A 58 6.63 5.38 -22.20
N GLY A 59 7.41 5.90 -21.24
CA GLY A 59 6.94 6.91 -20.29
C GLY A 59 6.00 6.35 -19.22
N THR A 60 6.10 5.05 -18.90
CA THR A 60 5.26 4.40 -17.90
C THR A 60 5.88 4.36 -16.50
N GLY A 61 7.15 4.76 -16.35
CA GLY A 61 7.87 4.69 -15.07
C GLY A 61 8.13 3.25 -14.59
N ASN A 62 7.83 2.23 -15.41
CA ASN A 62 7.99 0.83 -15.04
C ASN A 62 9.47 0.44 -14.87
N VAL A 63 9.94 0.39 -13.62
CA VAL A 63 11.24 -0.16 -13.24
C VAL A 63 11.09 -1.60 -12.77
N ALA A 64 12.02 -2.48 -13.19
CA ALA A 64 12.07 -3.87 -12.75
C ALA A 64 12.21 -3.95 -11.23
N ASN A 65 11.48 -4.86 -10.58
CA ASN A 65 11.38 -4.93 -9.11
C ASN A 65 12.75 -4.96 -8.40
N TYR A 66 13.72 -5.70 -8.93
CA TYR A 66 15.06 -5.85 -8.35
C TYR A 66 15.97 -4.62 -8.53
N LYS A 67 15.56 -3.65 -9.35
CA LYS A 67 16.28 -2.37 -9.55
C LYS A 67 15.61 -1.20 -8.83
N ARG A 68 14.51 -1.42 -8.11
CA ARG A 68 13.82 -0.35 -7.38
C ARG A 68 14.60 -0.06 -6.10
N GLU A 69 14.95 1.20 -5.94
CA GLU A 69 15.50 1.73 -4.70
C GLU A 69 14.39 2.43 -3.94
N TYR A 70 14.16 2.02 -2.69
CA TYR A 70 13.13 2.60 -1.83
C TYR A 70 13.81 3.41 -0.74
N ARG A 71 13.20 4.55 -0.38
CA ARG A 71 13.70 5.37 0.74
C ARG A 71 13.58 4.63 2.07
N TYR A 72 14.31 5.11 3.08
CA TYR A 72 14.29 4.49 4.40
C TYR A 72 12.89 4.46 5.00
N PHE A 73 12.59 3.41 5.77
CA PHE A 73 11.26 3.18 6.33
C PHE A 73 10.73 4.39 7.11
N THR A 74 11.59 5.04 7.91
CA THR A 74 11.22 6.20 8.73
C THR A 74 10.73 7.36 7.87
N GLU A 75 11.49 7.73 6.83
CA GLU A 75 11.15 8.80 5.90
C GLU A 75 9.91 8.45 5.06
N ALA A 76 9.81 7.18 4.62
CA ALA A 76 8.65 6.69 3.88
C ALA A 76 7.38 6.77 4.72
N ARG A 77 7.48 6.39 6.00
CA ARG A 77 6.37 6.42 6.95
C ARG A 77 5.95 7.84 7.28
N GLU A 78 6.89 8.75 7.50
CA GLU A 78 6.59 10.17 7.74
C GLU A 78 5.86 10.79 6.55
N PHE A 79 6.31 10.50 5.33
CA PHE A 79 5.62 10.88 4.11
C PHE A 79 4.21 10.30 4.04
N VAL A 80 4.03 8.99 4.25
CA VAL A 80 2.68 8.40 4.15
C VAL A 80 1.74 8.93 5.23
N ARG A 81 2.24 9.22 6.43
CA ARG A 81 1.45 9.83 7.50
C ARG A 81 1.01 11.26 7.16
N SER A 82 1.85 12.04 6.47
CA SER A 82 1.49 13.41 6.08
C SER A 82 0.32 13.45 5.08
N LEU A 83 0.06 12.35 4.37
CA LEU A 83 -1.10 12.21 3.48
C LEU A 83 -2.45 12.10 4.25
N GLY A 84 -2.43 11.81 5.55
CA GLY A 84 -3.64 11.77 6.39
C GLY A 84 -4.64 10.64 6.05
N LEU A 85 -4.19 9.61 5.33
CA LEU A 85 -5.01 8.49 4.87
C LEU A 85 -5.57 7.66 6.03
N LYS A 86 -6.85 7.28 5.94
CA LYS A 86 -7.58 6.66 7.07
C LYS A 86 -7.47 5.15 7.15
N ASN A 87 -7.17 4.48 6.04
CA ASN A 87 -7.17 3.03 5.96
C ASN A 87 -6.39 2.54 4.72
N ASN A 88 -6.24 1.22 4.63
CA ASN A 88 -5.53 0.58 3.51
C ASN A 88 -6.19 0.83 2.15
N ASN A 89 -7.51 1.04 2.08
CA ASN A 89 -8.16 1.36 0.81
C ASN A 89 -7.72 2.74 0.30
N GLY A 90 -7.67 3.75 1.19
CA GLY A 90 -7.11 5.06 0.85
C GLY A 90 -5.64 4.98 0.42
N TRP A 91 -4.85 4.10 1.03
CA TRP A 91 -3.49 3.82 0.57
C TRP A 91 -3.44 3.26 -0.85
N ARG A 92 -4.29 2.28 -1.17
CA ARG A 92 -4.36 1.66 -2.50
C ARG A 92 -4.80 2.65 -3.57
N GLU A 93 -5.80 3.48 -3.27
CA GLU A 93 -6.26 4.55 -4.16
C GLU A 93 -5.16 5.57 -4.42
N TYR A 94 -4.44 6.00 -3.38
CA TYR A 94 -3.29 6.88 -3.53
C TYR A 94 -2.21 6.25 -4.42
N CYS A 95 -1.87 4.98 -4.22
CA CYS A 95 -0.91 4.26 -5.06
C CYS A 95 -1.34 4.20 -6.53
N ALA A 96 -2.64 4.07 -6.80
CA ALA A 96 -3.20 3.99 -8.14
C ALA A 96 -3.35 5.36 -8.84
N SER A 97 -3.29 6.46 -8.08
CA SER A 97 -3.52 7.82 -8.61
C SER A 97 -2.42 8.34 -9.53
N GLY A 98 -1.25 7.69 -9.56
CA GLY A 98 -0.06 8.19 -10.25
C GLY A 98 0.74 9.24 -9.46
N ASN A 99 0.24 9.70 -8.30
CA ASN A 99 0.94 10.67 -7.45
C ASN A 99 1.94 10.05 -6.48
N LYS A 100 1.95 8.72 -6.34
CA LYS A 100 2.86 8.01 -5.42
C LYS A 100 4.30 8.12 -5.94
N PRO A 101 5.24 8.67 -5.16
CA PRO A 101 6.65 8.68 -5.54
C PRO A 101 7.18 7.28 -5.85
N ASP A 102 8.13 7.18 -6.80
CA ASP A 102 8.69 5.90 -7.25
C ASP A 102 9.51 5.21 -6.16
N ASP A 103 10.09 5.98 -5.24
CA ASP A 103 10.88 5.52 -4.10
C ASP A 103 10.03 5.13 -2.87
N ILE A 104 8.70 5.17 -2.99
CA ILE A 104 7.76 4.66 -1.99
C ILE A 104 7.15 3.35 -2.49
N PRO A 105 7.29 2.24 -1.76
CA PRO A 105 6.74 0.96 -2.19
C PRO A 105 5.22 0.92 -2.05
N THR A 106 4.53 0.34 -3.02
CA THR A 106 3.08 0.05 -2.92
C THR A 106 2.78 -0.95 -1.79
N SER A 107 3.68 -1.92 -1.58
CA SER A 107 3.58 -2.98 -0.57
C SER A 107 4.66 -2.79 0.50
N PRO A 108 4.45 -1.89 1.48
CA PRO A 108 5.44 -1.62 2.52
C PRO A 108 5.74 -2.82 3.42
N ASP A 109 4.80 -3.76 3.56
CA ASP A 109 4.98 -5.02 4.29
C ASP A 109 6.04 -5.92 3.64
N GLY A 110 6.09 -5.93 2.31
CA GLY A 110 7.07 -6.71 1.55
C GLY A 110 8.44 -6.04 1.49
N THR A 111 8.48 -4.70 1.41
CA THR A 111 9.72 -3.93 1.34
C THR A 111 10.38 -3.75 2.71
N TYR A 112 9.60 -3.37 3.72
CA TYR A 112 10.08 -3.03 5.07
C TYR A 112 9.79 -4.14 6.07
N LYS A 113 10.07 -5.39 5.72
CA LYS A 113 9.66 -6.59 6.49
C LYS A 113 10.00 -6.53 7.99
N LYS A 114 11.12 -5.92 8.35
CA LYS A 114 11.59 -5.82 9.74
C LYS A 114 10.92 -4.69 10.52
N ASP A 115 10.67 -3.56 9.85
CA ASP A 115 10.23 -2.33 10.50
C ASP A 115 8.70 -2.13 10.42
N PHE A 116 8.04 -2.79 9.46
CA PHE A 116 6.62 -2.66 9.22
C PHE A 116 5.80 -3.35 10.32
N LYS A 117 5.09 -2.54 11.12
CA LYS A 117 4.23 -3.01 12.22
C LYS A 117 2.74 -3.08 11.85
N GLY A 118 2.44 -3.05 10.56
CA GLY A 118 1.06 -3.03 10.06
C GLY A 118 0.62 -1.66 9.55
N TYR A 119 -0.51 -1.66 8.84
CA TYR A 119 -1.07 -0.45 8.23
C TYR A 119 -1.47 0.62 9.24
N GLY A 120 -1.74 0.26 10.49
CA GLY A 120 -1.98 1.22 11.56
C GLY A 120 -0.80 2.14 11.84
N ASP A 121 0.40 1.55 11.97
CA ASP A 121 1.65 2.30 12.15
C ASP A 121 2.01 3.05 10.87
N TRP A 122 1.95 2.37 9.72
CA TRP A 122 2.30 2.94 8.42
C TRP A 122 1.49 4.20 8.07
N LEU A 123 0.18 4.14 8.27
CA LEU A 123 -0.73 5.26 7.97
C LEU A 123 -0.86 6.26 9.12
N GLY A 124 -0.31 5.96 10.31
CA GLY A 124 -0.44 6.81 11.50
C GLY A 124 -1.84 6.84 12.09
N THR A 125 -2.65 5.79 11.86
CA THR A 125 -4.02 5.71 12.39
C THR A 125 -4.10 5.11 13.79
N GLY A 126 -3.00 4.48 14.25
CA GLY A 126 -2.96 3.79 15.55
C GLY A 126 -3.77 2.48 15.59
N VAL A 127 -4.38 2.07 14.47
CA VAL A 127 -5.18 0.84 14.39
C VAL A 127 -4.28 -0.39 14.45
N ILE A 128 -4.25 -1.08 15.58
CA ILE A 128 -3.52 -2.34 15.73
C ILE A 128 -4.28 -3.52 15.12
N SER A 129 -3.56 -4.56 14.69
CA SER A 129 -4.17 -5.76 14.13
C SER A 129 -5.05 -6.48 15.14
N SER A 130 -6.04 -7.24 14.68
CA SER A 130 -6.90 -8.05 15.55
C SER A 130 -6.11 -9.03 16.43
N LEU A 131 -4.98 -9.52 15.92
CA LEU A 131 -4.07 -10.42 16.65
C LEU A 131 -3.37 -9.69 17.80
N GLU A 132 -2.87 -8.47 17.56
CA GLU A 132 -2.27 -7.67 18.64
C GLU A 132 -3.31 -7.21 19.66
N GLN A 133 -4.54 -6.94 19.22
CA GLN A 133 -5.66 -6.67 20.14
C GLN A 133 -5.96 -7.89 21.02
N SER A 134 -6.00 -9.09 20.44
CA SER A 134 -6.36 -10.30 21.20
C SER A 134 -5.33 -10.68 22.27
N LYS A 135 -4.05 -10.34 22.07
CA LYS A 135 -2.99 -10.59 23.07
C LYS A 135 -3.21 -9.82 24.38
N LYS A 136 -3.97 -8.71 24.34
CA LYS A 136 -4.26 -7.91 25.53
C LYS A 136 -5.42 -8.47 26.34
N TRP A 137 -6.28 -9.31 25.74
CA TRP A 137 -7.54 -9.68 26.35
C TRP A 137 -7.37 -10.74 27.43
N LEU A 138 -8.08 -10.54 28.54
CA LEU A 138 -8.13 -11.53 29.62
C LEU A 138 -8.78 -12.84 29.13
N PRO A 139 -8.43 -13.99 29.75
CA PRO A 139 -9.21 -15.23 29.58
C PRO A 139 -10.68 -15.00 29.93
N PHE A 140 -11.58 -15.79 29.34
CA PHE A 140 -13.04 -15.55 29.44
C PHE A 140 -13.54 -15.36 30.87
N ASN A 141 -13.11 -16.20 31.82
CA ASN A 141 -13.57 -16.15 33.20
C ASN A 141 -13.15 -14.85 33.91
N GLU A 142 -11.89 -14.45 33.76
CA GLU A 142 -11.38 -13.19 34.31
C GLU A 142 -12.03 -11.98 33.63
N ALA A 143 -12.15 -12.03 32.29
CA ALA A 143 -12.81 -11.00 31.51
C ALA A 143 -14.26 -10.79 31.94
N LYS A 144 -15.00 -11.87 32.22
CA LYS A 144 -16.39 -11.83 32.68
C LYS A 144 -16.50 -11.15 34.04
N ILE A 145 -15.64 -11.50 34.99
CA ILE A 145 -15.63 -10.93 36.35
C ILE A 145 -15.34 -9.42 36.27
N GLU A 146 -14.30 -9.02 35.57
CA GLU A 146 -13.93 -7.61 35.43
C GLU A 146 -14.96 -6.80 34.66
N ALA A 147 -15.50 -7.35 33.57
CA ALA A 147 -16.56 -6.69 32.81
C ALA A 147 -17.82 -6.43 33.66
N GLN A 148 -18.21 -7.38 34.52
CA GLN A 148 -19.34 -7.21 35.43
C GLN A 148 -19.09 -6.11 36.48
N LYS A 149 -17.89 -6.05 37.06
CA LYS A 149 -17.50 -4.99 38.01
C LYS A 149 -17.59 -3.61 37.36
N ILE A 150 -17.02 -3.47 36.16
CA ILE A 150 -17.00 -2.19 35.43
C ILE A 150 -18.41 -1.80 35.01
N ALA A 151 -19.21 -2.75 34.48
CA ALA A 151 -20.58 -2.48 34.08
C ALA A 151 -21.43 -1.98 35.25
N LYS A 152 -21.31 -2.62 36.43
CA LYS A 152 -21.99 -2.19 37.65
C LYS A 152 -21.53 -0.80 38.09
N LYS A 153 -20.22 -0.52 38.05
CA LYS A 153 -19.65 0.78 38.44
C LYS A 153 -20.08 1.92 37.51
N LEU A 154 -20.20 1.66 36.22
CA LEU A 154 -20.54 2.66 35.20
C LEU A 154 -22.05 2.73 34.88
N GLY A 155 -22.86 1.87 35.49
CA GLY A 155 -24.31 1.80 35.20
C GLY A 155 -24.62 1.34 33.78
N ILE A 156 -23.86 0.39 33.24
CA ILE A 156 -24.02 -0.16 31.89
C ILE A 156 -24.90 -1.42 31.97
N PHE A 157 -26.04 -1.41 31.29
CA PHE A 157 -26.99 -2.52 31.29
C PHE A 157 -27.16 -3.15 29.90
N THR A 158 -26.78 -2.43 28.84
CA THR A 158 -26.96 -2.86 27.46
C THR A 158 -25.62 -3.01 26.73
N ASN A 159 -25.63 -3.83 25.68
CA ASN A 159 -24.46 -3.97 24.80
C ASN A 159 -24.13 -2.64 24.09
N ALA A 160 -25.14 -1.83 23.76
CA ALA A 160 -24.93 -0.53 23.12
C ALA A 160 -24.18 0.44 24.04
N GLU A 161 -24.55 0.49 25.32
CA GLU A 161 -23.86 1.29 26.34
C GLU A 161 -22.43 0.81 26.56
N TRP A 162 -22.20 -0.51 26.59
CA TRP A 162 -20.85 -1.08 26.66
C TRP A 162 -19.97 -0.63 25.49
N VAL A 163 -20.48 -0.75 24.26
CA VAL A 163 -19.77 -0.35 23.05
C VAL A 163 -19.47 1.15 23.06
N LYS A 164 -20.41 1.98 23.53
CA LYS A 164 -20.20 3.43 23.66
C LYS A 164 -19.10 3.72 24.70
N ALA A 165 -19.21 3.15 25.90
CA ALA A 165 -18.21 3.32 26.96
C ALA A 165 -16.81 2.88 26.52
N HIS A 166 -16.70 1.81 25.73
CA HIS A 166 -15.41 1.36 25.18
C HIS A 166 -14.88 2.34 24.12
N LYS A 167 -15.73 2.89 23.24
CA LYS A 167 -15.31 3.92 22.28
C LYS A 167 -14.85 5.20 22.99
N ASP A 168 -15.49 5.53 24.11
CA ASP A 168 -15.15 6.67 24.96
C ASP A 168 -13.91 6.43 25.84
N GLY A 169 -13.25 5.27 25.73
CA GLY A 169 -12.05 4.93 26.51
C GLY A 169 -12.30 4.61 27.99
N LYS A 170 -13.56 4.39 28.39
CA LYS A 170 -13.95 4.06 29.77
C LYS A 170 -13.79 2.58 30.11
N ILE A 171 -13.64 1.73 29.08
CA ILE A 171 -13.40 0.29 29.23
C ILE A 171 -11.92 0.03 28.96
N PRO A 172 -11.18 -0.62 29.88
CA PRO A 172 -9.78 -0.96 29.66
C PRO A 172 -9.56 -1.88 28.45
N ASP A 173 -8.43 -1.70 27.77
CA ASP A 173 -8.04 -2.44 26.54
C ASP A 173 -7.93 -3.97 26.71
N PHE A 174 -7.83 -4.47 27.94
CA PHE A 174 -7.82 -5.91 28.22
C PHE A 174 -9.22 -6.54 28.19
N LEU A 175 -10.26 -5.74 27.95
CA LEU A 175 -11.61 -6.21 27.66
C LEU A 175 -12.01 -5.80 26.24
N PRO A 176 -12.50 -6.74 25.42
CA PRO A 176 -12.91 -6.42 24.06
C PRO A 176 -14.14 -5.52 24.00
N ARG A 177 -14.25 -4.73 22.93
CA ARG A 177 -15.46 -3.95 22.60
C ARG A 177 -16.70 -4.80 22.40
N TYR A 178 -16.52 -6.01 21.86
CA TYR A 178 -17.61 -6.95 21.62
C TYR A 178 -17.33 -8.29 22.32
N PRO A 179 -17.43 -8.38 23.65
CA PRO A 179 -17.08 -9.60 24.40
C PRO A 179 -17.86 -10.83 23.96
N ARG A 180 -19.11 -10.66 23.50
CA ARG A 180 -19.93 -11.78 23.03
C ARG A 180 -19.37 -12.45 21.78
N ASP A 181 -18.79 -11.67 20.86
CA ASP A 181 -18.25 -12.17 19.61
C ASP A 181 -16.87 -12.81 19.83
N ILE A 182 -16.07 -12.20 20.70
CA ILE A 182 -14.72 -12.68 21.04
C ILE A 182 -14.78 -14.00 21.81
N TYR A 183 -15.56 -14.08 22.89
CA TYR A 183 -15.62 -15.26 23.75
C TYR A 183 -16.75 -16.23 23.36
N LYS A 184 -17.18 -16.22 22.09
CA LYS A 184 -18.32 -17.03 21.62
C LYS A 184 -18.08 -18.54 21.81
N LYS A 185 -16.83 -19.00 21.68
CA LYS A 185 -16.45 -20.42 21.77
C LYS A 185 -16.26 -20.89 23.22
N ASP A 186 -15.80 -20.01 24.10
CA ASP A 186 -15.48 -20.34 25.50
C ASP A 186 -16.72 -20.48 26.38
N LYS A 187 -17.90 -20.06 25.89
CA LYS A 187 -19.20 -20.22 26.57
C LYS A 187 -19.79 -21.63 26.51
N LYS A 188 -19.19 -22.55 25.74
CA LYS A 188 -19.71 -23.90 25.51
C LYS A 188 -19.02 -24.99 26.34
N GLN A 189 -18.02 -24.63 27.15
CA GLN A 189 -17.44 -25.46 28.20
C GLN A 189 -17.99 -25.04 29.56
#